data_AF-A0A3D2QRH1-F1
#
_entry.id   AF-A0A3D2QRH1-F1
#
_cell.length_a   1.000
_cell.length_b   1.000
_cell.length_c   1.000
_cell.angle_alpha   90.00
_cell.angle_beta   90.00
_cell.angle_gamma   90.00
#
_symmetry.space_group_name_H-M   'P 1'
#
loop_
_entity.id
_entity.type
_entity.pdbx_description
1 polymer ?
#
loop_
_entity_poly.entity_id
_entity_poly.type
_entity_poly.pdbx_seq_one_letter_code
_entity_poly.pdbx_strand_id
1 'polypeptide(L)'
;VDTKYEFGRDCDGTIRIIDELHTPDSSRYWIADTYAERLSRGEEPENIDKEFLRLWFRKVCDPYHDEVLPKAPEELVVELSLRYIRLYEMITGQQFPFDEITDREKSSAEELVRTVDRLRPQGSREA
;
A
#
# COMPACT_ATOMS: atom_id res chain seq x y z
N VAL A 1 1.77 -10.07 8.94
CA VAL A 1 2.55 -11.33 8.88
C VAL A 1 3.92 -11.09 9.48
N ASP A 2 4.63 -10.10 8.95
CA ASP A 2 5.88 -9.58 9.50
C ASP A 2 5.89 -8.05 9.35
N THR A 3 6.81 -7.40 10.08
CA THR A 3 7.03 -5.96 10.01
C THR A 3 8.47 -5.62 10.44
N LYS A 4 9.04 -4.58 9.84
CA LYS A 4 10.36 -4.03 10.20
C LYS A 4 10.16 -2.86 11.16
N TYR A 5 10.85 -2.90 12.30
CA TYR A 5 10.93 -1.79 13.24
C TYR A 5 12.33 -1.16 13.24
N GLU A 6 12.39 0.14 13.43
CA GLU A 6 13.64 0.86 13.70
C GLU A 6 13.59 1.49 15.09
N PHE A 7 14.73 1.45 15.79
CA PHE A 7 14.84 1.94 17.16
C PHE A 7 16.03 2.88 17.33
N GLY A 8 15.78 4.02 17.96
CA GLY A 8 16.80 4.93 18.45
C GLY A 8 17.06 4.74 19.94
N ARG A 9 18.22 5.20 20.41
CA ARG A 9 18.58 5.23 21.83
C ARG A 9 18.91 6.65 22.26
N ASP A 10 18.18 7.18 23.23
CA ASP A 10 18.41 8.49 23.81
C ASP A 10 19.66 8.50 24.71
N CYS A 11 20.14 9.70 25.05
CA CYS A 11 21.29 9.91 25.94
C CYS A 11 21.10 9.30 27.34
N ASP A 12 19.86 9.20 27.82
CA ASP A 12 19.51 8.60 29.11
C ASP A 12 19.37 7.06 29.05
N GLY A 13 19.54 6.48 27.85
CA GLY A 13 19.43 5.05 27.61
C GLY A 13 18.04 4.57 27.20
N THR A 14 17.04 5.45 27.12
CA THR A 14 15.69 5.11 26.67
C THR A 14 15.70 4.66 25.21
N ILE A 15 15.12 3.49 24.94
CA ILE A 15 14.89 3.01 23.56
C ILE A 15 13.58 3.58 23.05
N ARG A 16 13.63 4.25 21.90
CA ARG A 16 12.46 4.80 21.22
C ARG A 16 12.26 4.12 19.89
N ILE A 17 11.00 3.86 19.56
CA ILE A 17 10.64 3.56 18.18
C ILE A 17 10.84 4.84 17.35
N ILE A 18 11.44 4.67 16.19
CA ILE A 18 11.60 5.71 15.18
C ILE A 18 11.01 5.18 13.86
N ASP A 19 11.10 5.98 12.80
CA ASP A 19 10.57 5.65 11.47
C ASP A 19 9.04 5.40 11.51
N GLU A 20 8.52 4.72 10.49
CA GLU A 20 7.12 4.33 10.36
C GLU A 20 6.77 3.04 11.11
N LEU A 21 5.47 2.88 11.42
CA LEU A 21 4.94 1.69 12.07
C LEU A 21 3.74 1.16 11.30
N HIS A 22 3.76 -0.15 11.05
CA HIS A 22 2.60 -0.88 10.51
C HIS A 22 2.07 -0.31 9.19
N THR A 23 2.93 0.34 8.43
CA THR A 23 2.60 0.76 7.06
C THR A 23 2.79 -0.42 6.10
N PRO A 24 2.12 -0.42 4.94
CA PRO A 24 2.39 -1.38 3.86
C PRO A 24 3.83 -1.36 3.30
N ASP A 25 4.64 -0.36 3.65
CA ASP A 25 6.06 -0.27 3.28
C ASP A 25 6.95 -1.09 4.22
N SER A 26 6.70 -0.94 5.52
CA SER A 26 7.42 -1.65 6.58
C SER A 26 6.88 -3.06 6.86
N SER A 27 5.67 -3.38 6.41
CA SER A 27 4.93 -4.57 6.85
C SER A 27 4.28 -5.36 5.71
N ARG A 28 4.25 -6.68 5.85
CA ARG A 28 3.50 -7.57 4.95
C ARG A 28 2.11 -7.87 5.51
N TYR A 29 1.10 -7.55 4.71
CA TYR A 29 -0.31 -7.75 5.01
C TYR A 29 -0.91 -8.83 4.12
N TRP A 30 -1.51 -9.85 4.74
CA TRP A 30 -2.29 -10.88 4.06
C TRP A 30 -3.77 -10.76 4.43
N ILE A 31 -4.65 -11.09 3.48
CA ILE A 31 -6.09 -11.10 3.69
C ILE A 31 -6.48 -12.35 4.47
N ALA A 32 -6.99 -12.17 5.69
CA ALA A 32 -7.30 -13.26 6.59
C ALA A 32 -8.35 -14.23 6.01
N ASP A 33 -9.38 -13.70 5.36
CA ASP A 33 -10.52 -14.47 4.84
C ASP A 33 -10.12 -15.49 3.78
N THR A 34 -9.08 -15.21 2.98
CA THR A 34 -8.63 -16.09 1.89
C THR A 34 -7.39 -16.91 2.26
N TYR A 35 -6.78 -16.65 3.42
CA TYR A 35 -5.52 -17.27 3.82
C TYR A 35 -5.60 -18.81 3.90
N ALA A 36 -6.59 -19.34 4.63
CA ALA A 36 -6.70 -20.78 4.85
C ALA A 36 -6.97 -21.55 3.55
N GLU A 37 -7.84 -21.01 2.68
CA GLU A 37 -8.16 -21.60 1.39
C GLU A 37 -6.92 -21.65 0.49
N ARG A 38 -6.23 -20.51 0.31
CA ARG A 38 -5.04 -20.43 -0.54
C ARG A 38 -3.92 -21.33 -0.05
N LEU A 39 -3.68 -21.35 1.27
CA LEU A 39 -2.69 -22.24 1.86
C LEU A 39 -3.01 -23.71 1.59
N SER A 40 -4.28 -24.12 1.70
CA SER A 40 -4.71 -25.51 1.42
C SER A 40 -4.47 -25.92 -0.04
N ARG A 41 -4.45 -24.94 -0.95
CA ARG A 41 -4.19 -25.11 -2.39
C ARG A 41 -2.71 -24.99 -2.75
N GLY A 42 -1.82 -24.70 -1.79
CA GLY A 42 -0.41 -24.42 -2.04
C GLY A 42 -0.18 -23.11 -2.81
N GLU A 43 -1.15 -22.19 -2.77
CA GLU A 43 -1.07 -20.88 -3.41
C GLU A 43 -0.50 -19.84 -2.44
N GLU A 44 0.14 -18.81 -3.00
CA GLU A 44 0.59 -17.66 -2.21
C GLU A 44 -0.61 -16.96 -1.57
N PRO A 45 -0.52 -16.61 -0.26
CA PRO A 45 -1.55 -15.83 0.41
C PRO A 45 -1.88 -14.55 -0.35
N GLU A 46 -3.15 -14.16 -0.33
CA GLU A 46 -3.55 -12.88 -0.89
C GLU A 46 -2.92 -11.74 -0.11
N ASN A 47 -2.15 -10.89 -0.81
CA ASN A 47 -1.48 -9.75 -0.22
C ASN A 47 -1.98 -8.43 -0.83
N ILE A 48 -1.85 -7.36 -0.04
CA ILE A 48 -2.23 -5.99 -0.43
C ILE A 48 -1.02 -5.05 -0.45
N ASP A 49 0.18 -5.63 -0.50
CA ASP A 49 1.45 -4.90 -0.47
C ASP A 49 1.96 -4.52 -1.88
N LYS A 50 3.18 -3.95 -1.90
CA LYS A 50 3.90 -3.45 -3.09
C LYS A 50 4.47 -4.54 -4.01
N GLU A 51 4.26 -5.84 -3.76
CA GLU A 51 4.94 -6.88 -4.52
C GLU A 51 4.57 -6.89 -6.01
N PHE A 52 3.33 -6.55 -6.38
CA PHE A 52 2.94 -6.45 -7.78
C PHE A 52 3.71 -5.35 -8.54
N LEU A 53 4.00 -4.22 -7.88
CA LEU A 53 4.81 -3.14 -8.43
C LEU A 53 6.25 -3.62 -8.66
N ARG A 54 6.82 -4.34 -7.68
CA ARG A 54 8.16 -4.92 -7.79
C ARG A 54 8.24 -5.94 -8.93
N LEU A 55 7.24 -6.80 -9.06
CA LEU A 55 7.15 -7.78 -10.14
C LEU A 55 7.02 -7.09 -11.51
N TRP A 56 6.33 -5.96 -11.60
CA TRP A 56 6.28 -5.17 -12.82
C TRP A 56 7.67 -4.63 -13.19
N PHE A 57 8.35 -3.94 -12.26
CA PHE A 57 9.70 -3.41 -12.53
C PHE A 57 10.69 -4.52 -12.92
N ARG A 58 10.72 -5.64 -12.20
CA ARG A 58 11.59 -6.80 -12.54
C ARG A 58 11.34 -7.37 -13.94
N LYS A 59 10.16 -7.16 -14.53
CA LYS A 59 9.84 -7.61 -15.90
C LYS A 59 10.31 -6.64 -16.98
N VAL A 60 10.48 -5.36 -16.66
CA VAL A 60 10.74 -4.30 -17.64
C VAL A 60 12.12 -3.66 -17.51
N CYS A 61 12.77 -3.80 -16.37
CA CYS A 61 14.12 -3.27 -16.11
C CYS A 61 14.81 -4.02 -14.95
N ASP A 62 16.10 -3.75 -14.72
CA ASP A 62 16.80 -4.11 -13.49
C ASP A 62 16.81 -2.90 -12.54
N PRO A 63 15.89 -2.84 -11.55
CA PRO A 63 15.75 -1.67 -10.68
C PRO A 63 16.97 -1.42 -9.77
N TYR A 64 17.92 -2.35 -9.68
CA TYR A 64 19.11 -2.21 -8.84
C TYR A 64 20.36 -1.79 -9.63
N HIS A 65 20.35 -1.91 -10.96
CA HIS A 65 21.52 -1.66 -11.80
C HIS A 65 21.28 -0.66 -12.93
N ASP A 66 20.04 -0.49 -13.39
CA ASP A 66 19.74 0.43 -14.49
C ASP A 66 19.78 1.89 -14.02
N GLU A 67 20.49 2.75 -14.77
CA GLU A 67 20.59 4.19 -14.47
C GLU A 67 19.26 4.93 -14.65
N VAL A 68 18.41 4.46 -15.58
CA VAL A 68 17.12 5.08 -15.90
C VAL A 68 16.02 4.05 -15.76
N LEU A 69 15.13 4.28 -14.79
CA LEU A 69 13.97 3.43 -14.58
C LEU A 69 12.81 3.84 -15.51
N PRO A 70 12.07 2.88 -16.08
CA PRO A 70 10.88 3.19 -16.87
C PRO A 70 9.82 3.80 -15.97
N LYS A 71 9.05 4.76 -16.53
CA LYS A 71 7.90 5.33 -15.83
C LYS A 71 6.84 4.23 -15.64
N ALA A 72 6.36 4.06 -14.40
CA ALA A 72 5.26 3.14 -14.12
C ALA A 72 3.99 3.57 -14.91
N PRO A 73 3.24 2.60 -15.48
CA PRO A 73 1.95 2.86 -16.10
C PRO A 73 1.00 3.50 -15.09
N GLU A 74 0.12 4.36 -15.58
CA GLU A 74 -0.81 5.08 -14.73
C GLU A 74 -1.72 4.13 -13.97
N GLU A 75 -2.17 3.05 -14.62
CA GLU A 75 -3.02 2.02 -14.03
C GLU A 75 -2.32 1.31 -12.86
N LEU A 76 -1.00 1.14 -12.95
CA LEU A 76 -0.21 0.52 -11.90
C LEU A 76 -0.10 1.45 -10.68
N VAL A 77 0.03 2.76 -10.92
CA VAL A 77 0.06 3.79 -9.87
C VAL A 77 -1.31 3.92 -9.19
N VAL A 78 -2.38 3.90 -9.98
CA VAL A 78 -3.76 3.93 -9.48
C VAL A 78 -4.06 2.70 -8.63
N GLU A 79 -3.72 1.50 -9.12
CA GLU A 79 -3.89 0.24 -8.38
C GLU A 79 -3.11 0.25 -7.05
N LEU A 80 -1.87 0.76 -7.06
CA LEU A 80 -1.09 0.90 -5.84
C LEU A 80 -1.79 1.81 -4.84
N SER A 81 -2.25 2.96 -5.31
CA SER A 81 -2.92 3.94 -4.47
C SER A 81 -4.21 3.40 -3.86
N LEU A 82 -5.01 2.69 -4.66
CA LEU A 82 -6.23 2.00 -4.22
C LEU A 82 -5.96 0.97 -3.12
N ARG A 83 -4.87 0.21 -3.23
CA ARG A 83 -4.47 -0.76 -2.19
C ARG A 83 -4.10 -0.09 -0.88
N TYR A 84 -3.41 1.05 -0.94
CA TYR A 84 -3.02 1.82 0.24
C TYR A 84 -4.24 2.41 0.94
N ILE A 85 -5.14 3.02 0.17
CA ILE A 85 -6.43 3.52 0.65
C ILE A 85 -7.20 2.38 1.32
N ARG A 86 -7.39 1.25 0.62
CA ARG A 86 -8.12 0.10 1.17
C ARG A 86 -7.49 -0.42 2.44
N LEU A 87 -6.17 -0.55 2.51
CA LEU A 87 -5.49 -1.03 3.71
C LEU A 87 -5.66 -0.06 4.89
N TYR A 88 -5.53 1.25 4.65
CA TYR A 88 -5.82 2.26 5.65
C TYR A 88 -7.25 2.11 6.18
N GLU A 89 -8.24 2.00 5.28
CA GLU A 89 -9.65 1.90 5.67
C GLU A 89 -9.92 0.59 6.44
N MET A 90 -9.29 -0.52 6.05
CA MET A 90 -9.42 -1.81 6.73
C MET A 90 -8.79 -1.83 8.13
N ILE A 91 -7.61 -1.23 8.30
CA ILE A 91 -6.91 -1.21 9.59
C ILE A 91 -7.56 -0.23 10.57
N THR A 92 -7.91 0.96 10.09
CA THR A 92 -8.40 2.05 10.94
C THR A 92 -9.91 2.05 11.13
N GLY A 93 -10.65 1.43 10.20
CA GLY A 93 -12.10 1.53 10.13
C GLY A 93 -12.62 2.91 9.69
N GLN A 94 -11.73 3.82 9.28
CA GLN A 94 -12.05 5.18 8.85
C GLN A 94 -12.02 5.28 7.33
N GLN A 95 -12.80 6.19 6.75
CA GLN A 95 -12.67 6.52 5.33
C GLN A 95 -11.38 7.30 5.10
N PHE A 96 -10.71 7.07 3.96
CA PHE A 96 -9.49 7.80 3.64
C PHE A 96 -9.77 9.31 3.48
N PRO A 97 -9.02 10.19 4.17
CA PRO A 97 -9.34 11.62 4.24
C PRO A 97 -8.82 12.37 3.00
N PHE A 98 -9.53 12.24 1.87
CA PHE A 98 -9.16 12.93 0.63
C PHE A 98 -9.16 14.47 0.75
N ASP A 99 -9.96 15.02 1.66
CA ASP A 99 -10.11 16.47 1.84
C ASP A 99 -8.88 17.13 2.50
N GLU A 100 -7.99 16.35 3.12
CA GLU A 100 -6.76 16.84 3.75
C GLU A 100 -5.58 16.96 2.77
N ILE A 101 -5.77 16.57 1.50
CA ILE A 101 -4.72 16.65 0.49
C ILE A 101 -4.47 18.11 0.08
N THR A 102 -3.23 18.56 0.22
CA THR A 102 -2.84 19.96 0.00
C THR A 102 -2.97 20.40 -1.46
N ASP A 103 -3.17 21.70 -1.71
CA ASP A 103 -3.34 22.31 -3.04
C ASP A 103 -2.23 21.96 -4.05
N ARG A 104 -1.03 21.61 -3.57
CA ARG A 104 0.13 21.27 -4.41
C ARG A 104 0.02 19.89 -5.08
N GLU A 105 -0.78 19.01 -4.50
CA GLU A 105 -0.99 17.63 -4.93
C GLU A 105 -2.39 17.43 -5.50
N LYS A 106 -3.27 18.44 -5.38
CA LYS A 106 -4.67 18.40 -5.82
C LYS A 106 -4.88 17.97 -7.26
N SER A 107 -4.06 18.38 -8.22
CA SER A 107 -4.30 17.97 -9.61
C SER A 107 -4.16 16.44 -9.79
N SER A 108 -3.15 15.83 -9.16
CA SER A 108 -2.93 14.39 -9.23
C SER A 108 -3.88 13.65 -8.29
N ALA A 109 -4.13 14.19 -7.10
CA ALA A 109 -5.06 13.62 -6.14
C ALA A 109 -6.51 13.70 -6.60
N GLU A 110 -6.96 14.76 -7.27
CA GLU A 110 -8.31 14.85 -7.85
C GLU A 110 -8.50 13.86 -8.99
N GLU A 111 -7.50 13.67 -9.84
CA GLU A 111 -7.55 12.65 -10.90
C GLU A 111 -7.58 11.25 -10.30
N LEU A 112 -6.81 11.04 -9.24
CA LEU A 112 -6.77 9.78 -8.51
C LEU A 112 -8.08 9.54 -7.76
N VAL A 113 -8.64 10.54 -7.06
CA VAL A 113 -9.96 10.51 -6.41
C VAL A 113 -11.04 10.22 -7.44
N ARG A 114 -11.09 10.96 -8.56
CA ARG A 114 -12.08 10.71 -9.63
C ARG A 114 -11.94 9.31 -10.22
N THR A 115 -10.73 8.78 -10.28
CA THR A 115 -10.47 7.44 -10.79
C THR A 115 -10.85 6.38 -9.75
N VAL A 116 -10.51 6.60 -8.48
CA VAL A 116 -10.89 5.76 -7.34
C VAL A 116 -12.41 5.73 -7.20
N ASP A 117 -13.10 6.86 -7.18
CA ASP A 117 -14.56 6.96 -7.06
C ASP A 117 -15.28 6.30 -8.24
N ARG A 118 -14.71 6.38 -9.44
CA ARG A 118 -15.23 5.69 -10.63
C ARG A 118 -15.04 4.18 -10.56
N LEU A 119 -13.94 3.72 -9.95
CA LEU A 119 -13.58 2.31 -9.83
C LEU A 119 -14.09 1.66 -8.54
N ARG A 120 -14.53 2.45 -7.56
CA ARG A 120 -15.15 1.94 -6.33
C ARG A 120 -16.43 1.21 -6.72
N PRO A 121 -16.57 -0.10 -6.45
CA PRO A 121 -17.81 -0.80 -6.75
C PRO A 121 -18.96 -0.12 -6.01
N GLN A 122 -20.02 0.25 -6.74
CA GLN A 122 -21.24 0.77 -6.15
C GLN A 122 -21.91 -0.35 -5.34
N GLY A 123 -21.55 -0.50 -4.06
CA GLY A 123 -22.16 -1.54 -3.23
C GLY A 123 -21.42 -1.89 -1.96
N SER A 124 -21.44 -0.99 -0.98
CA SER A 124 -21.46 -1.35 0.46
C SER A 124 -21.79 -0.11 1.30
N ARG A 125 -22.92 0.53 0.96
CA ARG A 125 -23.74 1.23 1.95
C ARG A 125 -24.78 0.22 2.39
N GLU A 126 -24.50 -0.56 3.43
CA GLU A 126 -25.45 -1.21 4.34
C GLU A 126 -24.72 -2.25 5.21
N ALA A 127 -24.49 -1.87 6.47
CA ALA A 127 -24.65 -2.70 7.65
C ALA A 127 -24.86 -1.75 8.84
#